data_AF-A0A1S0U4Y0-F1
#
_entry.id   AF-A0A1S0U4Y0-F1
#
_cell.length_a   1.000
_cell.length_b   1.000
_cell.length_c   1.000
_cell.angle_alpha   90.00
_cell.angle_beta   90.00
_cell.angle_gamma   90.00
#
_symmetry.space_group_name_H-M   'P 1'
#
loop_
_entity.id
_entity.type
_entity.pdbx_description
1 polymer ?
#
loop_
_entity_poly.entity_id
_entity_poly.type
_entity_poly.pdbx_seq_one_letter_code
_entity_poly.pdbx_strand_id
1 'polypeptide(L)'
;MCDLLFPDRKQFEPLVDRIFERYVQHIICKGFLLHCSKSDEKKRCLIRNNNSKWRAYWCTVTPGAIHLWPLHKSTTVRNRRTIVTGQTSSVQVGTFDEERFTWLLATESKQKYRFGHFDELRRKHWIFAMNMAIERRSVEDLRKYDRECSYSTECRVLRDKNLSWRLALESENERLMQLLDNQRRALRDEEIVRTIAARMLDEERERREKLEEKLQELVRNVDENCNSDSRTTKSLLEG
;
A
#
# COMPACT_ATOMS: atom_id res chain seq x y z
N MET A 1 4.06 -26.24 7.35
CA MET A 1 2.75 -26.70 7.87
C MET A 1 1.91 -25.53 8.40
N CYS A 2 2.45 -24.60 9.20
CA CYS A 2 1.71 -23.40 9.64
C CYS A 2 1.36 -22.41 8.51
N ASP A 3 2.20 -22.27 7.49
CA ASP A 3 1.93 -21.36 6.35
C ASP A 3 0.83 -21.88 5.43
N LEU A 4 0.49 -23.18 5.51
CA LEU A 4 -0.61 -23.79 4.77
C LEU A 4 -1.97 -23.59 5.47
N LEU A 5 -1.94 -23.36 6.78
CA LEU A 5 -3.14 -23.17 7.62
C LEU A 5 -3.50 -21.69 7.80
N PHE A 6 -2.52 -20.79 7.69
CA PHE A 6 -2.70 -19.34 7.85
C PHE A 6 -1.93 -18.58 6.78
N PRO A 7 -2.42 -18.54 5.52
CA PRO A 7 -1.76 -17.83 4.42
C PRO A 7 -1.58 -16.33 4.70
N ASP A 8 -2.45 -15.73 5.52
CA ASP A 8 -2.37 -14.32 5.91
C ASP A 8 -1.45 -14.04 7.10
N ARG A 9 -0.76 -15.06 7.63
CA ARG A 9 0.11 -14.91 8.81
C ARG A 9 1.11 -13.76 8.67
N LYS A 10 1.72 -13.60 7.49
CA LYS A 10 2.66 -12.50 7.20
C LYS A 10 2.00 -11.12 7.27
N GLN A 11 0.71 -11.02 6.95
CA GLN A 11 -0.04 -9.76 7.02
C GLN A 11 -0.39 -9.40 8.47
N PHE A 12 -0.60 -10.40 9.32
CA PHE A 12 -0.93 -10.21 10.75
C PHE A 12 0.29 -10.09 11.67
N GLU A 13 1.48 -10.48 11.23
CA GLU A 13 2.71 -10.42 12.03
C GLU A 13 2.93 -9.04 12.69
N PRO A 14 2.79 -7.89 11.99
CA PRO A 14 2.95 -6.57 12.60
C PRO A 14 1.85 -6.18 13.59
N LEU A 15 0.69 -6.86 13.56
CA LEU A 15 -0.39 -6.69 14.52
C LEU A 15 -0.13 -7.53 15.77
N VAL A 16 0.32 -8.78 15.59
CA VAL A 16 0.71 -9.67 16.68
C VAL A 16 1.85 -9.06 17.49
N ASP A 17 2.87 -8.52 16.83
CA ASP A 17 3.99 -7.83 17.48
C ASP A 17 3.50 -6.65 18.33
N ARG A 18 2.58 -5.84 17.79
CA ARG A 18 2.00 -4.70 18.52
C ARG A 18 1.18 -5.13 19.74
N ILE A 19 0.41 -6.22 19.63
CA ILE A 19 -0.34 -6.79 20.75
C ILE A 19 0.63 -7.30 21.82
N PHE A 20 1.65 -8.06 21.41
CA PHE A 20 2.65 -8.58 22.31
C PHE A 20 3.39 -7.45 23.05
N GLU A 21 3.83 -6.42 22.32
CA GLU A 21 4.47 -5.24 22.89
C GLU A 21 3.58 -4.52 23.91
N ARG A 22 2.29 -4.36 23.61
CA ARG A 22 1.36 -3.68 24.52
C ARG A 22 1.05 -4.49 25.77
N TYR A 23 0.74 -5.78 25.63
CA TYR A 23 0.25 -6.60 26.75
C TYR A 23 1.36 -7.29 27.54
N VAL A 24 2.48 -7.63 26.90
CA VAL A 24 3.62 -8.33 27.52
C VAL A 24 4.73 -7.37 27.91
N GLN A 25 5.12 -6.44 27.01
CA GLN A 25 6.21 -5.50 27.27
C GLN A 25 5.74 -4.14 27.82
N HIS A 26 4.41 -3.93 27.89
CA HIS A 26 3.77 -2.69 28.36
C HIS A 26 4.25 -1.45 27.60
N ILE A 27 4.58 -1.62 26.32
CA ILE A 27 4.95 -0.53 25.43
C ILE A 27 3.67 0.14 24.94
N ILE A 28 3.58 1.46 25.16
CA ILE A 28 2.47 2.29 24.70
C ILE A 28 2.64 2.64 23.23
N CYS A 29 3.85 3.05 22.86
CA CYS A 29 4.18 3.42 21.50
C CYS A 29 5.69 3.28 21.29
N LYS A 30 6.11 2.88 20.10
CA LYS A 30 7.52 2.93 19.69
C LYS A 30 7.63 3.40 18.25
N GLY A 31 8.75 4.02 17.92
CA GLY A 31 9.02 4.46 16.56
C GLY A 31 10.00 5.62 16.49
N PHE A 32 10.14 6.17 15.29
CA PHE A 32 11.02 7.30 15.05
C PHE A 32 10.32 8.62 15.37
N LEU A 33 11.09 9.53 15.96
CA LEU A 33 10.72 10.94 16.10
C LEU A 33 11.96 11.81 16.07
N LEU A 34 11.76 13.11 15.86
CA LEU A 34 12.81 14.11 15.96
C LEU A 34 12.78 14.72 17.35
N HIS A 35 13.96 14.91 17.94
CA HIS A 35 14.11 15.66 19.18
C HIS A 35 15.10 16.80 18.95
N CYS A 36 14.69 18.00 19.35
CA CYS A 36 15.53 19.18 19.29
C CYS A 36 16.29 19.32 20.61
N SER A 37 17.59 19.08 20.59
CA SER A 37 18.45 19.53 21.69
C SER A 37 18.60 21.05 21.57
N LYS A 38 17.78 21.82 22.30
CA LYS A 38 18.12 23.22 22.52
C LYS A 38 19.43 23.23 23.32
N SER A 39 20.55 23.62 22.70
CA SER A 39 21.60 24.28 23.48
C SER A 39 20.94 25.55 23.99
N ASP A 40 20.99 25.80 25.29
CA ASP A 40 20.40 26.97 25.96
C ASP A 40 20.19 28.15 25.02
N GLU A 41 18.95 28.59 24.84
CA GLU A 41 18.64 29.96 24.44
C GLU A 41 19.10 30.90 25.58
N LYS A 42 20.41 30.95 25.82
CA LYS A 42 21.01 32.04 26.58
C LYS A 42 20.78 33.27 25.73
N LYS A 43 19.88 34.14 26.23
CA LYS A 43 19.69 35.55 25.87
C LYS A 43 20.97 36.16 25.29
N ARG A 44 21.15 36.08 23.99
CA ARG A 44 22.22 36.77 23.27
C ARG A 44 21.55 37.53 22.14
N CYS A 45 21.68 38.85 22.21
CA CYS A 45 21.01 39.86 21.39
C CYS A 45 21.56 39.91 19.95
N LEU A 46 22.07 38.80 19.43
CA LEU A 46 22.67 38.73 18.10
C LEU A 46 21.96 37.63 17.32
N ILE A 47 21.39 38.02 16.18
CA ILE A 47 20.80 37.13 15.18
C ILE A 47 21.89 36.15 14.76
N ARG A 48 21.87 34.95 15.34
CA ARG A 48 22.85 33.91 15.07
C ARG A 48 22.09 32.67 14.65
N ASN A 49 22.31 32.31 13.38
CA ASN A 49 21.92 31.09 12.69
C ASN A 49 21.23 30.05 13.59
N ASN A 50 19.92 29.88 13.42
CA ASN A 50 19.05 28.93 14.13
C ASN A 50 19.45 27.48 13.81
N ASN A 51 20.61 27.04 14.28
CA ASN A 51 21.00 25.63 14.20
C ASN A 51 20.43 24.89 15.42
N SER A 52 19.11 24.90 15.56
CA SER A 52 18.35 23.92 16.33
C SER A 52 18.69 22.54 15.76
N LYS A 53 19.67 21.84 16.36
CA LYS A 53 20.14 20.56 15.82
C LYS A 53 19.12 19.48 16.13
N TRP A 54 18.07 19.41 15.33
CA TRP A 54 17.14 18.29 15.26
C TRP A 54 17.92 17.03 14.95
N ARG A 55 17.68 15.98 15.74
CA ARG A 55 18.25 14.66 15.49
C ARG A 55 17.15 13.62 15.58
N ALA A 56 17.29 12.58 14.78
CA ALA A 56 16.41 11.43 14.83
C ALA A 56 16.74 10.54 16.03
N TYR A 57 15.68 10.09 16.70
CA TYR A 57 15.73 9.15 17.80
C TYR A 57 14.75 8.02 17.54
N TRP A 58 15.13 6.82 17.94
CA TRP A 58 14.15 5.77 18.22
C TRP A 58 13.59 5.99 19.62
N CYS A 59 12.28 6.16 19.71
CA CYS A 59 11.56 6.42 20.94
C CYS A 59 10.74 5.20 21.34
N THR A 60 10.71 4.91 22.64
CA THR A 60 9.83 3.91 23.25
C THR A 60 9.16 4.54 24.45
N VAL A 61 7.84 4.56 24.45
CA VAL A 61 7.01 5.13 25.50
C VAL A 61 6.42 3.97 26.30
N THR A 62 6.65 3.99 27.61
CA THR A 62 6.13 3.03 28.59
C THR A 62 5.40 3.80 29.69
N PRO A 63 4.58 3.14 30.52
CA PRO A 63 3.99 3.76 31.71
C PRO A 63 5.03 4.55 32.51
N GLY A 64 4.79 5.84 32.71
CA GLY A 64 5.63 6.71 33.54
C GLY A 64 7.00 7.09 32.95
N ALA A 65 7.38 6.60 31.76
CA ALA A 65 8.70 6.88 31.20
C ALA A 65 8.74 6.92 29.66
N ILE A 66 9.64 7.74 29.14
CA ILE A 66 9.95 7.85 27.71
C ILE A 66 11.43 7.60 27.50
N HIS A 67 11.75 6.59 26.71
CA HIS A 67 13.12 6.19 26.37
C HIS A 67 13.48 6.67 24.97
N LEU A 68 14.57 7.41 24.86
CA LEU A 68 15.09 7.95 23.60
C LEU A 68 16.47 7.37 23.29
N TRP A 69 16.58 6.78 22.11
CA TRP A 69 17.79 6.17 21.58
C TRP A 69 18.31 7.01 20.42
N PRO A 70 19.45 7.70 20.56
CA PRO A 70 20.02 8.51 19.49
C PRO A 70 20.46 7.62 18.32
N LEU A 71 19.95 7.87 17.11
CA LEU A 71 20.36 7.10 15.92
C LEU A 71 21.72 7.50 15.37
N HIS A 72 22.23 8.66 15.78
CA HIS A 72 23.56 9.15 15.42
C HIS A 72 24.67 8.54 16.31
N LYS A 73 24.34 7.61 17.21
CA LYS A 73 25.27 6.89 18.09
C LYS A 73 24.89 5.42 18.11
N SER A 74 25.79 4.56 18.60
CA SER A 74 25.47 3.16 18.86
C SER A 74 24.30 3.02 19.85
N THR A 75 23.35 2.15 19.53
CA THR A 75 22.16 1.84 20.33
C THR A 75 22.52 0.97 21.53
N THR A 76 23.28 1.53 22.47
CA THR A 76 23.69 0.89 23.73
C THR A 76 22.93 1.50 24.91
N VAL A 77 22.66 0.72 25.96
CA VAL A 77 21.88 1.16 27.13
C VAL A 77 22.45 2.44 27.76
N ARG A 78 23.78 2.65 27.66
CA ARG A 78 24.47 3.85 28.15
C ARG A 78 24.10 5.12 27.39
N ASN A 79 23.75 5.01 26.10
CA ASN A 79 23.37 6.14 25.27
C ASN A 79 21.87 6.46 25.33
N ARG A 80 21.08 5.61 26.00
CA ARG A 80 19.64 5.80 26.20
C ARG A 80 19.40 6.98 27.14
N ARG A 81 18.60 7.94 26.69
CA ARG A 81 18.04 8.98 27.55
C ARG A 81 16.69 8.51 28.06
N THR A 82 16.49 8.55 29.37
CA THR A 82 15.19 8.25 29.99
C THR A 82 14.61 9.55 30.52
N ILE A 83 13.40 9.88 30.09
CA ILE A 83 12.61 10.99 30.59
C ILE A 83 11.52 10.39 31.47
N VAL A 84 11.57 10.66 32.76
CA VAL A 84 10.54 10.21 33.71
C VAL A 84 9.38 11.20 33.67
N THR A 85 8.17 10.70 33.47
CA THR A 85 6.96 11.52 33.40
C THR A 85 6.21 11.46 34.73
N GLY A 86 6.19 12.59 35.45
CA GLY A 86 5.49 12.79 36.72
C GLY A 86 4.08 13.38 36.59
N GLN A 87 3.42 13.71 37.71
CA GLN A 87 2.00 14.13 37.74
C GLN A 87 1.72 15.52 37.23
N THR A 88 2.74 16.35 37.34
CA THR A 88 2.74 17.70 36.82
C THR A 88 3.31 17.77 35.40
N SER A 89 3.66 16.61 34.81
CA SER A 89 4.12 16.58 33.43
C SER A 89 2.95 16.84 32.49
N SER A 90 3.20 17.58 31.42
CA SER A 90 2.17 17.93 30.44
C SER A 90 2.76 17.96 29.04
N VAL A 91 1.93 17.57 28.07
CA VAL A 91 2.26 17.66 26.64
C VAL A 91 1.47 18.80 26.03
N GLN A 92 2.18 19.74 25.42
CA GLN A 92 1.59 20.88 24.72
C GLN A 92 1.76 20.69 23.22
N VAL A 93 0.67 20.89 22.47
CA VAL A 93 0.70 20.89 21.01
C VAL A 93 1.53 22.11 20.56
N GLY A 94 2.54 21.87 19.73
CA GLY A 94 3.35 22.92 19.14
C GLY A 94 2.82 23.35 17.77
N THR A 95 3.49 24.33 17.18
CA THR A 95 3.22 24.82 15.83
C THR A 95 3.88 23.93 14.76
N PHE A 96 3.45 24.12 13.51
CA PHE A 96 4.20 23.66 12.36
C PHE A 96 5.38 24.63 12.14
N ASP A 97 6.60 24.13 12.28
CA ASP A 97 7.83 24.92 12.27
C ASP A 97 8.94 24.13 11.58
N GLU A 98 9.72 24.79 10.71
CA GLU A 98 10.78 24.15 9.90
C GLU A 98 10.32 22.82 9.22
N GLU A 99 9.14 22.83 8.59
CA GLU A 99 8.52 21.67 7.93
C GLU A 99 8.15 20.49 8.85
N ARG A 100 8.00 20.75 10.16
CA ARG A 100 7.75 19.72 11.16
C ARG A 100 6.59 20.11 12.06
N PHE A 101 5.74 19.13 12.34
CA PHE A 101 4.73 19.23 13.37
C PHE A 101 5.38 19.03 14.73
N THR A 102 5.48 20.10 15.51
CA THR A 102 6.20 20.07 16.80
C THR A 102 5.27 19.88 17.99
N TRP A 103 5.82 19.42 19.11
CA TRP A 103 5.17 19.39 20.42
C TRP A 103 6.20 19.51 21.54
N LEU A 104 5.74 19.92 22.72
CA LEU A 104 6.57 20.14 23.89
C LEU A 104 6.12 19.25 25.04
N LEU A 105 7.05 18.50 25.61
CA LEU A 105 6.85 17.78 26.88
C LEU A 105 7.52 18.57 28.01
N ALA A 106 6.71 19.08 28.93
CA ALA A 106 7.20 19.63 30.19
C ALA A 106 7.16 18.52 31.24
N THR A 107 8.30 18.31 31.91
CA THR A 107 8.43 17.35 33.00
C THR A 107 8.29 18.02 34.36
N GLU A 108 8.11 17.24 35.42
CA GLU A 108 8.00 17.71 36.80
C GLU A 108 9.25 18.48 37.28
N SER A 109 10.44 18.11 36.78
CA SER A 109 11.69 18.83 37.03
C SER A 109 11.80 20.17 36.28
N LYS A 110 10.70 20.65 35.68
CA LYS A 110 10.61 21.82 34.80
C LYS A 110 11.50 21.74 33.55
N GLN A 111 12.09 20.58 33.26
CA GLN A 111 12.79 20.35 32.01
C GLN A 111 11.78 20.25 30.86
N LYS A 112 12.11 20.91 29.76
CA LYS A 112 11.27 21.01 28.56
C LYS A 112 11.95 20.28 27.41
N TYR A 113 11.25 19.31 26.83
CA TYR A 113 11.71 18.51 25.71
C TYR A 113 10.89 18.86 24.47
N ARG A 114 11.56 19.32 23.41
CA ARG A 114 10.89 19.67 22.14
C ARG A 114 11.06 18.52 21.16
N PHE A 115 9.92 18.06 20.65
CA PHE A 115 9.83 16.96 19.70
C PHE A 115 9.20 17.43 18.38
N GLY A 116 9.38 16.63 17.33
CA GLY A 116 8.84 16.90 16.01
C GLY A 116 8.67 15.64 15.17
N HIS A 117 7.74 15.71 14.21
CA HIS A 117 7.53 14.70 13.18
C HIS A 117 7.11 15.39 11.87
N PHE A 118 7.38 14.76 10.73
CA PHE A 118 6.97 15.26 9.41
C PHE A 118 5.50 15.00 9.07
N ASP A 119 4.76 14.31 9.94
CA ASP A 119 3.40 13.83 9.69
C ASP A 119 2.53 14.22 10.88
N GLU A 120 1.42 14.90 10.59
CA GLU A 120 0.49 15.39 11.61
C GLU A 120 -0.20 14.23 12.35
N LEU A 121 -0.59 13.16 11.66
CA LEU A 121 -1.22 11.99 12.28
C LEU A 121 -0.25 11.33 13.25
N ARG A 122 1.04 11.26 12.87
CA ARG A 122 2.10 10.77 13.76
C ARG A 122 2.32 11.69 14.95
N ARG A 123 2.28 13.03 14.79
CA ARG A 123 2.29 13.96 15.93
C ARG A 123 1.13 13.66 16.88
N LYS A 124 -0.11 13.59 16.38
CA LYS A 124 -1.30 13.34 17.21
C LYS A 124 -1.16 12.01 17.98
N HIS A 125 -0.69 10.96 17.29
CA HIS A 125 -0.43 9.67 17.91
C HIS A 125 0.63 9.72 19.02
N TRP A 126 1.74 10.42 18.79
CA TRP A 126 2.80 10.59 19.80
C TRP A 126 2.32 11.40 21.01
N ILE A 127 1.58 12.49 20.80
CA ILE A 127 1.01 13.29 21.90
C ILE A 127 0.07 12.44 22.74
N PHE A 128 -0.83 11.69 22.10
CA PHE A 128 -1.73 10.77 22.79
C PHE A 128 -0.96 9.71 23.60
N ALA A 129 0.06 9.08 23.02
CA ALA A 129 0.88 8.09 23.70
C ALA A 129 1.63 8.67 24.91
N MET A 130 2.18 9.87 24.78
CA MET A 130 2.88 10.55 25.89
C MET A 130 1.91 10.97 27.00
N ASN A 131 0.72 11.46 26.66
CA ASN A 131 -0.32 11.73 27.66
C ASN A 131 -0.75 10.45 28.37
N MET A 132 -0.93 9.35 27.65
CA MET A 132 -1.24 8.05 28.25
C MET A 132 -0.15 7.59 29.23
N ALA A 133 1.13 7.81 28.91
CA ALA A 133 2.24 7.50 29.83
C ALA A 133 2.22 8.37 31.11
N ILE A 134 1.76 9.62 31.00
CA ILE A 134 1.62 10.56 32.13
C ILE A 134 0.43 10.18 33.03
N GLU A 135 -0.70 9.83 32.41
CA GLU A 135 -1.97 9.50 33.09
C GLU A 135 -1.97 8.08 33.68
N ARG A 136 -1.38 7.11 32.96
CA ARG A 136 -1.29 5.69 33.34
C ARG A 136 0.17 5.35 33.61
N ARG A 137 0.66 5.75 34.79
CA ARG A 137 2.09 5.63 35.13
C ARG A 137 2.53 4.24 35.52
N SER A 138 1.64 3.46 36.12
CA SER A 138 1.92 2.08 36.47
C SER A 138 1.48 1.13 35.37
N VAL A 139 2.08 -0.06 35.34
CA VAL A 139 1.66 -1.14 34.45
C VAL A 139 0.23 -1.57 34.79
N GLU A 140 -0.13 -1.53 36.07
CA GLU A 140 -1.45 -1.84 36.59
C GLU A 140 -2.51 -0.87 36.06
N ASP A 141 -2.23 0.44 36.09
CA ASP A 141 -3.12 1.47 35.56
C ASP A 141 -3.32 1.32 34.06
N LEU A 142 -2.24 0.99 33.33
CA LEU A 142 -2.30 0.76 31.89
C LEU A 142 -3.16 -0.45 31.56
N ARG A 143 -2.98 -1.56 32.29
CA ARG A 143 -3.78 -2.79 32.14
C ARG A 143 -5.25 -2.55 32.47
N LYS A 144 -5.53 -1.78 33.52
CA LYS A 144 -6.90 -1.40 33.89
C LYS A 144 -7.56 -0.59 32.79
N TYR A 145 -6.85 0.41 32.26
CA TYR A 145 -7.31 1.21 31.13
C TYR A 145 -7.57 0.35 29.88
N ASP A 146 -6.64 -0.55 29.52
CA ASP A 146 -6.82 -1.44 28.36
C ASP A 146 -8.04 -2.36 28.51
N ARG A 147 -8.26 -2.86 29.72
CA ARG A 147 -9.44 -3.66 30.06
C ARG A 147 -10.72 -2.83 29.91
N GLU A 148 -10.77 -1.63 30.50
CA GLU A 148 -11.93 -0.73 30.41
C GLU A 148 -12.23 -0.33 28.95
N CYS A 149 -11.21 0.01 28.16
CA CYS A 149 -11.35 0.31 26.74
C CYS A 149 -11.91 -0.87 25.95
N SER A 150 -11.51 -2.11 26.28
CA SER A 150 -12.06 -3.30 25.61
C SER A 150 -13.57 -3.49 25.84
N TYR A 151 -14.09 -2.97 26.96
CA TYR A 151 -15.50 -3.03 27.32
C TYR A 151 -16.30 -1.80 26.85
N SER A 152 -15.66 -0.75 26.32
CA SER A 152 -16.36 0.47 25.95
C SER A 152 -17.31 0.27 24.75
N THR A 153 -18.51 0.84 24.84
CA THR A 153 -19.53 0.78 23.79
C THR A 153 -19.03 1.38 22.48
N GLU A 154 -18.18 2.39 22.54
CA GLU A 154 -17.59 3.05 21.38
C GLU A 154 -16.67 2.10 20.58
N CYS A 155 -15.90 1.24 21.27
CA CYS A 155 -15.10 0.20 20.60
C CYS A 155 -15.97 -0.86 19.91
N ARG A 156 -17.18 -1.13 20.42
CA ARG A 156 -18.15 -2.02 19.76
C ARG A 156 -18.72 -1.38 18.50
N VAL A 157 -19.21 -0.15 18.59
CA VAL A 157 -19.80 0.57 17.45
C VAL A 157 -18.78 0.80 16.33
N LEU A 158 -17.53 1.14 16.66
CA LEU A 158 -16.46 1.27 15.67
C LEU A 158 -16.08 -0.08 15.04
N ARG A 159 -16.08 -1.17 15.81
CA ARG A 159 -15.87 -2.53 15.29
C ARG A 159 -16.95 -2.90 14.29
N ASP A 160 -18.22 -2.63 14.60
CA ASP A 160 -19.35 -2.97 13.74
C ASP A 160 -19.34 -2.16 12.44
N LYS A 161 -19.02 -0.86 12.52
CA LYS A 161 -18.82 0.00 11.34
C LYS A 161 -17.66 -0.49 10.47
N ASN A 162 -16.49 -0.78 11.06
CA ASN A 162 -15.35 -1.30 10.31
C ASN A 162 -15.65 -2.66 9.66
N LEU A 163 -16.38 -3.54 10.34
CA LEU A 163 -16.82 -4.80 9.77
C LEU A 163 -17.74 -4.57 8.56
N SER A 164 -18.74 -3.69 8.70
CA SER A 164 -19.64 -3.33 7.60
C SER A 164 -18.88 -2.78 6.39
N TRP A 165 -17.92 -1.88 6.60
CA TRP A 165 -17.13 -1.29 5.52
C TRP A 165 -16.26 -2.33 4.84
N ARG A 166 -15.65 -3.24 5.61
CA ARG A 166 -14.85 -4.34 5.06
C ARG A 166 -15.71 -5.28 4.20
N LEU A 167 -16.88 -5.69 4.69
CA LEU A 167 -17.79 -6.55 3.92
C LEU A 167 -18.26 -5.86 2.62
N ALA A 168 -18.51 -4.55 2.66
CA ALA A 168 -18.86 -3.79 1.46
C ALA A 168 -17.71 -3.78 0.43
N LEU A 169 -16.47 -3.57 0.90
CA LEU A 169 -15.29 -3.60 0.04
C LEU A 169 -15.00 -5.00 -0.53
N GLU A 170 -15.16 -6.06 0.27
CA GLU A 170 -15.01 -7.44 -0.17
C GLU A 170 -16.05 -7.80 -1.25
N SER A 171 -17.30 -7.41 -1.04
CA SER A 171 -18.39 -7.61 -2.01
C SER A 171 -18.13 -6.84 -3.32
N GLU A 172 -17.66 -5.59 -3.24
CA GLU A 172 -17.34 -4.81 -4.44
C GLU A 172 -16.14 -5.39 -5.18
N ASN A 173 -15.13 -5.87 -4.47
CA ASN A 173 -13.97 -6.54 -5.07
C ASN A 173 -14.37 -7.83 -5.79
N GLU A 174 -15.26 -8.63 -5.19
CA GLU A 174 -15.82 -9.82 -5.81
C GLU A 174 -16.60 -9.47 -7.09
N ARG A 175 -17.44 -8.43 -7.04
CA ARG A 175 -18.17 -7.92 -8.20
C ARG A 175 -17.23 -7.49 -9.33
N LEU A 176 -16.15 -6.79 -9.00
CA LEU A 176 -15.15 -6.34 -9.97
C LEU A 176 -14.37 -7.52 -10.58
N MET A 177 -14.01 -8.53 -9.79
CA MET A 177 -13.37 -9.74 -10.30
C MET A 177 -14.28 -10.49 -11.29
N GLN A 178 -15.56 -10.64 -10.96
CA GLN A 178 -16.53 -11.26 -11.87
C GLN A 178 -16.67 -10.48 -13.19
N LEU A 179 -16.72 -9.15 -13.13
CA LEU A 179 -16.77 -8.30 -14.31
C LEU A 179 -15.54 -8.50 -15.20
N LEU A 180 -14.36 -8.56 -14.58
CA LEU A 180 -13.09 -8.75 -15.27
C LEU A 180 -13.01 -10.13 -15.94
N ASP A 181 -13.50 -11.18 -15.28
CA ASP A 181 -13.56 -12.52 -15.88
C ASP A 181 -14.58 -12.63 -17.02
N ASN A 182 -15.69 -11.90 -16.94
CA ASN A 182 -16.64 -11.79 -18.05
C ASN A 182 -16.02 -11.09 -19.26
N GLN A 183 -15.29 -9.98 -19.05
CA GLN A 183 -14.57 -9.29 -20.12
C GLN A 183 -13.51 -10.19 -20.76
N ARG A 184 -12.74 -10.92 -19.95
CA ARG A 184 -11.76 -11.90 -20.46
C ARG A 184 -12.41 -13.01 -21.29
N ARG A 185 -13.60 -13.48 -20.90
CA ARG A 185 -14.35 -14.46 -21.70
C ARG A 185 -14.81 -13.86 -23.03
N ALA A 186 -15.43 -12.68 -23.01
CA ALA A 186 -15.88 -12.00 -24.22
C ALA A 186 -14.75 -11.75 -25.23
N LEU A 187 -13.56 -11.33 -24.74
CA LEU A 187 -12.39 -11.14 -25.60
C LEU A 187 -11.89 -12.44 -26.24
N ARG A 188 -11.95 -13.56 -25.51
CA ARG A 188 -11.61 -14.88 -26.06
C ARG A 188 -12.60 -15.32 -27.12
N ASP A 189 -13.89 -15.10 -26.88
CA ASP A 189 -14.94 -15.44 -27.84
C ASP A 189 -14.79 -14.59 -29.12
N GLU A 190 -14.46 -13.31 -28.98
CA GLU A 190 -14.18 -12.43 -30.13
C GLU A 190 -12.96 -12.91 -30.92
N GLU A 191 -11.88 -13.33 -30.26
CA GLU A 191 -10.68 -13.88 -30.92
C GLU A 191 -10.99 -15.18 -31.68
N ILE A 192 -11.83 -16.06 -31.10
CA ILE A 192 -12.31 -17.27 -31.77
C ILE A 192 -13.08 -16.91 -33.03
N VAL A 193 -13.99 -15.93 -32.95
CA VAL A 193 -14.77 -15.48 -34.11
C VAL A 193 -13.85 -14.90 -35.19
N ARG A 194 -12.87 -14.06 -34.84
CA ARG A 194 -11.89 -13.52 -35.80
C ARG A 194 -11.11 -14.64 -36.49
N THR A 195 -10.66 -15.64 -35.73
CA THR A 195 -9.92 -16.80 -36.26
C THR A 195 -10.77 -17.61 -37.24
N ILE A 196 -12.04 -17.87 -36.90
CA ILE A 196 -12.96 -18.59 -37.78
C ILE A 196 -13.23 -17.79 -39.06
N ALA A 197 -13.47 -16.48 -38.94
CA ALA A 197 -13.72 -15.62 -40.10
C ALA A 197 -12.51 -15.57 -41.04
N ALA A 198 -11.29 -15.47 -40.51
CA ALA A 198 -10.06 -15.53 -41.30
C ALA A 198 -9.93 -16.86 -42.05
N ARG A 199 -10.16 -17.99 -41.36
CA ARG A 199 -10.12 -19.32 -41.99
C ARG A 199 -11.16 -19.47 -43.10
N MET A 200 -12.38 -18.99 -42.89
CA MET A 200 -13.43 -19.03 -43.91
C MET A 200 -13.07 -18.21 -45.15
N LEU A 201 -12.44 -17.05 -44.97
CA LEU A 201 -11.95 -16.22 -46.08
C LEU A 201 -10.85 -16.92 -46.87
N ASP A 202 -9.92 -17.61 -46.18
CA ASP A 202 -8.86 -18.37 -46.83
C ASP A 202 -9.42 -19.56 -47.61
N GLU A 203 -10.39 -20.30 -47.04
CA GLU A 203 -11.08 -21.39 -47.75
C GLU A 203 -11.84 -20.89 -48.99
N GLU A 204 -12.54 -19.76 -48.91
CA GLU A 204 -13.23 -19.17 -50.06
C GLU A 204 -12.24 -18.67 -51.13
N ARG A 205 -11.10 -18.10 -50.72
CA ARG A 205 -10.03 -17.74 -51.66
C ARG A 205 -9.49 -18.96 -52.39
N GLU A 206 -9.20 -20.05 -51.68
CA GLU A 206 -8.70 -21.30 -52.28
C GLU A 206 -9.74 -21.91 -53.25
N ARG A 207 -11.03 -21.90 -52.90
CA ARG A 207 -12.11 -22.34 -53.79
C ARG A 207 -12.18 -21.49 -55.05
N ARG A 208 -12.05 -20.17 -54.91
CA ARG A 208 -12.06 -19.22 -56.03
C ARG A 208 -10.87 -19.43 -56.96
N GLU A 209 -9.66 -19.59 -56.42
CA GLU A 209 -8.45 -19.86 -57.20
C GLU A 209 -8.60 -21.16 -58.01
N LYS A 210 -9.09 -22.25 -57.40
CA LYS A 210 -9.35 -23.52 -58.11
C LYS A 210 -10.39 -23.38 -59.23
N LEU A 211 -11.41 -22.53 -59.04
CA LEU A 211 -12.41 -22.27 -60.08
C LEU A 211 -11.85 -21.42 -61.22
N GLU A 212 -11.03 -20.41 -60.90
CA GLU A 212 -10.34 -19.58 -61.89
C GLU A 212 -9.36 -20.42 -62.74
N GLU A 213 -8.59 -21.33 -62.12
CA GLU A 213 -7.73 -22.28 -62.86
C GLU A 213 -8.53 -23.17 -63.81
N LYS A 214 -9.64 -23.76 -63.34
CA LYS A 214 -10.52 -24.59 -64.19
C LYS A 214 -11.15 -23.80 -65.33
N LEU A 215 -11.54 -22.55 -65.08
CA LEU A 215 -12.06 -21.66 -66.12
C LEU A 215 -11.00 -21.34 -67.17
N GLN A 216 -9.77 -21.04 -66.75
CA GLN A 216 -8.66 -20.80 -67.68
C GLN A 216 -8.34 -22.05 -68.52
N GLU A 217 -8.37 -23.24 -67.91
CA GLU A 217 -8.19 -24.50 -68.63
C GLU A 217 -9.31 -24.74 -69.65
N LEU A 218 -10.57 -24.51 -69.28
CA LEU A 218 -11.72 -24.62 -70.19
C LEU A 218 -11.62 -23.62 -71.35
N VAL A 219 -11.24 -22.37 -71.08
CA VAL A 219 -11.04 -21.34 -72.11
C VAL A 219 -9.93 -21.76 -73.07
N ARG A 220 -8.78 -22.24 -72.55
CA ARG A 220 -7.68 -22.74 -73.38
C ARG A 220 -8.12 -23.91 -74.26
N ASN A 221 -8.87 -24.86 -73.71
CA ASN A 221 -9.37 -26.02 -74.46
C ASN A 221 -10.35 -25.60 -75.58
N VAL A 222 -11.18 -24.58 -75.34
CA VAL A 222 -12.07 -24.02 -76.38
C VAL A 222 -11.26 -23.31 -77.46
N ASP A 223 -10.27 -22.50 -77.10
CA ASP A 223 -9.39 -21.82 -78.06
C ASP A 223 -8.57 -22.81 -78.90
N GLU A 224 -8.10 -23.91 -78.28
CA GLU A 224 -7.42 -25.01 -78.99
C GLU A 224 -8.37 -25.73 -79.97
N ASN A 225 -9.60 -26.04 -79.55
CA ASN A 225 -10.62 -26.66 -80.42
C ASN A 225 -11.03 -25.74 -81.59
N CYS A 226 -11.19 -24.44 -81.37
CA CYS A 226 -11.46 -23.46 -82.43
C CYS A 226 -10.29 -23.32 -83.43
N ASN A 227 -9.05 -23.48 -82.96
CA ASN A 227 -7.85 -23.44 -83.80
C ASN A 227 -7.61 -24.76 -84.56
N SER A 228 -8.05 -25.91 -84.04
CA SER A 228 -8.03 -27.17 -84.78
C SER A 228 -9.09 -27.20 -85.90
N ASP A 229 -10.29 -26.69 -85.65
CA ASP A 229 -11.35 -26.66 -86.67
C ASP A 229 -11.05 -25.70 -87.84
N SER A 230 -10.29 -24.64 -87.59
CA SER A 230 -9.79 -23.72 -88.63
C SER A 230 -8.59 -24.27 -89.42
N ARG A 231 -7.84 -25.26 -88.89
CA ARG A 231 -6.79 -25.98 -89.64
C ARG A 231 -7.35 -27.10 -90.50
N THR A 232 -8.38 -27.82 -90.04
CA THR A 232 -9.03 -28.88 -90.82
C THR A 232 -9.74 -28.30 -92.04
N THR A 233 -10.38 -27.13 -91.91
CA THR A 233 -11.03 -26.43 -93.03
C THR A 233 -10.05 -25.83 -94.05
N LYS A 234 -8.84 -25.42 -93.63
CA LYS A 234 -7.78 -24.99 -94.58
C LYS A 234 -7.13 -26.17 -95.33
N SER A 235 -6.97 -27.33 -94.70
CA SER A 235 -6.41 -28.53 -95.37
C SER A 235 -7.34 -29.15 -96.43
N LEU A 236 -8.63 -28.81 -96.41
CA LEU A 236 -9.63 -29.26 -97.39
C LEU A 236 -9.81 -28.29 -98.58
N LEU A 237 -9.13 -27.14 -98.58
CA LEU A 237 -9.20 -26.12 -99.63
C LEU A 237 -7.92 -25.97 -100.46
N GLU A 238 -6.87 -26.75 -100.18
CA GLU A 238 -5.61 -26.78 -100.96
C GLU A 238 -5.35 -28.13 -101.69
N GLY A 239 -6.40 -28.89 -102.00
CA GLY A 239 -6.34 -30.10 -102.84
C GLY A 239 -6.79 -29.87 -104.27
#